data_AF-A0AA36BNX0-F1
#
_entry.id   AF-A0AA36BNX0-F1
#
_cell.length_a   1.000
_cell.length_b   1.000
_cell.length_c   1.000
_cell.angle_alpha   90.00
_cell.angle_beta   90.00
_cell.angle_gamma   90.00
#
_symmetry.space_group_name_H-M   'P 1'
#
loop_
_entity.id
_entity.type
_entity.pdbx_description
1 polymer ?
#
loop_
_entity_poly.entity_id
_entity_poly.type
_entity_poly.pdbx_seq_one_letter_code
_entity_poly.pdbx_strand_id
1 'polypeptide(L)'
;MASVIPPNSEWINDSVVGFNPDKNFVTLKDGSKVHYEYLVLALGLQLNFHLVKGLIEGLKSDPRICSNYSIRTVGKTFPALQAFEGGNAIFTVPATPIKCGGAPQKIMYLAEEYF
;
A
#
# COMPACT_ATOMS: atom_id res chain seq x y z
N MET A 1 1.07 -10.17 -13.02
CA MET A 1 0.89 -11.14 -11.92
C MET A 1 1.15 -12.56 -12.38
N ALA A 2 0.56 -13.04 -13.47
CA ALA A 2 0.81 -14.42 -13.97
C ALA A 2 2.30 -14.81 -14.09
N SER A 3 3.17 -13.88 -14.51
CA SER A 3 4.61 -14.13 -14.69
C SER A 3 5.40 -14.43 -13.41
N VAL A 4 4.83 -14.21 -12.22
CA VAL A 4 5.49 -14.47 -10.93
C VAL A 4 4.85 -15.63 -10.16
N ILE A 5 3.83 -16.28 -10.73
CA ILE A 5 3.20 -17.46 -10.13
C ILE A 5 4.08 -18.68 -10.40
N PRO A 6 4.40 -19.52 -9.40
CA PRO A 6 5.21 -20.71 -9.60
C PRO A 6 4.60 -21.66 -10.64
N PRO A 7 5.43 -22.36 -11.43
CA PRO A 7 4.94 -23.44 -12.29
C PRO A 7 4.12 -24.45 -11.47
N ASN A 8 3.03 -24.94 -12.04
CA ASN A 8 2.08 -25.89 -11.41
C ASN A 8 1.25 -25.35 -10.23
N SER A 9 1.17 -24.03 -10.04
CA SER A 9 0.21 -23.41 -9.12
C SER A 9 -1.01 -22.89 -9.87
N GLU A 10 -2.20 -23.07 -9.29
CA GLU A 10 -3.42 -22.41 -9.79
C GLU A 10 -3.50 -20.99 -9.25
N TRP A 11 -3.65 -20.02 -10.15
CA TRP A 11 -3.90 -18.63 -9.76
C TRP A 11 -5.39 -18.31 -9.87
N ILE A 12 -6.06 -18.27 -8.72
CA ILE A 12 -7.42 -17.79 -8.60
C ILE A 12 -7.38 -16.25 -8.50
N ASN A 13 -7.69 -15.56 -9.60
CA ASN A 13 -7.69 -14.10 -9.65
C ASN A 13 -9.02 -13.51 -9.15
N ASP A 14 -9.31 -13.74 -7.87
CA ASP A 14 -10.44 -13.11 -7.16
C ASP A 14 -10.02 -12.71 -5.74
N SER A 15 -10.83 -11.87 -5.09
CA SER A 15 -10.63 -11.43 -3.72
C SER A 15 -11.32 -12.38 -2.74
N VAL A 16 -10.63 -12.74 -1.66
CA VAL A 16 -11.25 -13.37 -0.50
C VAL A 16 -12.07 -12.33 0.27
N VAL A 17 -13.32 -12.65 0.56
CA VAL A 17 -14.26 -11.78 1.31
C VAL A 17 -14.72 -12.39 2.63
N GLY A 18 -14.42 -13.67 2.88
CA GLY A 18 -14.78 -14.34 4.12
C GLY A 18 -13.93 -15.57 4.40
N PHE A 19 -13.77 -15.88 5.68
CA PHE A 19 -13.06 -17.06 6.17
C PHE A 19 -14.02 -17.94 6.95
N ASN A 20 -14.01 -19.25 6.69
CA ASN A 20 -14.72 -20.23 7.47
C ASN A 20 -13.73 -21.31 7.96
N PRO A 21 -12.99 -21.03 9.05
CA PRO A 21 -11.95 -21.92 9.54
C PRO A 21 -12.50 -23.25 10.05
N ASP A 22 -13.67 -23.26 10.68
CA ASP A 22 -14.29 -24.49 11.20
C ASP A 22 -14.65 -25.50 10.12
N LYS A 23 -14.85 -25.03 8.88
CA LYS A 23 -15.19 -25.85 7.71
C LYS A 23 -14.11 -25.85 6.63
N ASN A 24 -12.93 -25.31 6.96
CA ASN A 24 -11.77 -25.22 6.09
C ASN A 24 -12.06 -24.67 4.68
N PHE A 25 -12.71 -23.52 4.58
CA PHE A 25 -12.85 -22.81 3.29
C PHE A 25 -12.75 -21.29 3.41
N VAL A 26 -12.45 -20.65 2.29
CA VAL A 26 -12.60 -19.20 2.10
C VAL A 26 -13.74 -18.92 1.11
N THR A 27 -14.43 -17.80 1.29
CA THR A 27 -15.44 -17.30 0.35
C THR A 27 -14.82 -16.23 -0.53
N LEU A 28 -14.95 -16.39 -1.84
CA LEU A 28 -14.51 -15.42 -2.83
C LEU A 28 -15.61 -14.38 -3.08
N LYS A 29 -15.24 -13.27 -3.72
CA LYS A 29 -16.14 -12.15 -3.97
C LYS A 29 -17.31 -12.54 -4.89
N ASP A 30 -17.08 -13.46 -5.81
CA ASP A 30 -18.13 -14.03 -6.68
C ASP A 30 -19.11 -14.98 -5.94
N GLY A 31 -18.87 -15.26 -4.65
CA GLY A 31 -19.68 -16.14 -3.81
C GLY A 31 -19.23 -17.61 -3.82
N SER A 32 -18.25 -17.97 -4.65
CA SER A 32 -17.67 -19.32 -4.66
C SER A 32 -16.88 -19.61 -3.38
N LYS A 33 -16.64 -20.91 -3.14
CA LYS A 33 -15.92 -21.39 -1.96
C LYS A 33 -14.69 -22.18 -2.40
N VAL A 34 -13.55 -21.86 -1.80
CA VAL A 34 -12.30 -22.61 -1.99
C VAL A 34 -11.99 -23.33 -0.69
N HIS A 35 -12.08 -24.65 -0.72
CA HIS A 35 -11.73 -25.51 0.41
C HIS A 35 -10.22 -25.76 0.49
N TYR A 36 -9.71 -25.98 1.69
CA TYR A 36 -8.28 -26.23 1.92
C TYR A 36 -8.07 -27.33 2.96
N GLU A 37 -6.90 -27.97 2.92
CA GLU A 37 -6.38 -28.73 4.06
C GLU A 37 -5.52 -27.84 4.97
N TYR A 38 -4.74 -26.95 4.35
CA TYR A 38 -3.91 -25.96 5.03
C TYR A 38 -4.12 -24.58 4.41
N LEU A 39 -4.18 -23.54 5.26
CA LEU A 39 -4.33 -22.16 4.83
C LEU A 39 -3.12 -21.32 5.25
N VAL A 40 -2.44 -20.70 4.28
CA VAL A 40 -1.37 -19.72 4.52
C VAL A 40 -1.92 -18.32 4.26
N LEU A 41 -1.94 -17.48 5.28
CA LEU A 41 -2.42 -16.10 5.18
C LEU A 41 -1.26 -15.14 4.86
N ALA A 42 -1.29 -14.53 3.67
CA ALA A 42 -0.28 -13.59 3.18
C ALA A 42 -0.89 -12.31 2.56
N LEU A 43 -1.93 -11.77 3.20
CA LEU A 43 -2.77 -10.68 2.66
C LEU A 43 -2.12 -9.28 2.75
N GLY A 44 -0.98 -9.17 3.43
CA GLY A 44 -0.25 -7.91 3.59
C GLY A 44 -0.91 -6.94 4.58
N LEU A 45 -0.75 -5.63 4.31
CA LEU A 45 -1.21 -4.52 5.15
C LEU A 45 -2.06 -3.55 4.33
N GLN A 46 -3.12 -3.02 4.94
CA GLN A 46 -3.99 -2.03 4.33
C GLN A 46 -3.49 -0.60 4.56
N LEU A 47 -3.55 0.24 3.52
CA LEU A 47 -3.27 1.67 3.62
C LEU A 47 -4.57 2.44 3.89
N ASN A 48 -4.67 3.08 5.05
CA ASN A 48 -5.87 3.77 5.48
C ASN A 48 -5.75 5.30 5.37
N PHE A 49 -5.46 5.81 4.17
CA PHE A 49 -5.30 7.26 3.95
C PHE A 49 -6.53 8.09 4.33
N HIS A 50 -7.73 7.49 4.26
CA HIS A 50 -8.99 8.13 4.65
C HIS A 50 -9.06 8.51 6.14
N LEU A 51 -8.24 7.91 7.01
CA LEU A 51 -8.19 8.26 8.43
C LEU A 51 -7.54 9.62 8.68
N VAL A 52 -6.79 10.16 7.72
CA VAL A 52 -6.23 11.51 7.79
C VAL A 52 -7.17 12.46 7.06
N LYS A 53 -7.83 13.34 7.80
CA LYS A 53 -8.80 14.31 7.26
C LYS A 53 -8.15 15.13 6.13
N GLY A 54 -8.77 15.10 4.94
CA GLY A 54 -8.35 15.85 3.75
C GLY A 54 -7.17 15.23 2.97
N LEU A 55 -6.60 14.12 3.42
CA LEU A 55 -5.41 13.54 2.76
C LEU A 55 -5.73 12.96 1.38
N ILE A 56 -6.90 12.33 1.20
CA ILE A 56 -7.28 11.76 -0.10
C ILE A 56 -7.42 12.86 -1.15
N GLU A 57 -8.06 13.96 -0.78
CA GLU A 57 -8.23 15.13 -1.63
C GLU A 57 -6.88 15.77 -1.91
N GLY A 58 -6.06 16.01 -0.88
CA GLY A 58 -4.73 16.59 -1.02
C GLY A 58 -3.82 15.77 -1.94
N LEU A 59 -3.78 14.44 -1.78
CA LEU A 59 -3.02 13.54 -2.66
C LEU A 59 -3.50 13.57 -4.11
N LYS A 60 -4.76 13.94 -4.37
CA LYS A 60 -5.29 14.10 -5.74
C LYS A 60 -4.93 15.48 -6.29
N SER A 61 -5.26 16.55 -5.57
CA SER A 61 -5.28 17.91 -6.11
C SER A 61 -4.00 18.72 -5.91
N ASP A 62 -3.24 18.51 -4.83
CA ASP A 62 -2.04 19.29 -4.56
C ASP A 62 -0.81 18.56 -5.15
N PRO A 63 0.01 19.22 -5.99
CA PRO A 63 1.23 18.62 -6.53
C PRO A 63 2.32 18.40 -5.46
N ARG A 64 2.25 19.10 -4.32
CA ARG A 64 3.25 19.05 -3.24
C ARG A 64 2.97 17.93 -2.22
N ILE A 65 1.75 17.37 -2.22
CA ILE A 65 1.36 16.30 -1.31
C ILE A 65 1.52 14.95 -2.02
N CYS A 66 2.36 14.08 -1.45
CA CYS A 66 2.71 12.79 -2.05
C CYS A 66 2.85 11.67 -1.00
N SER A 67 2.96 10.42 -1.45
CA SER A 67 3.24 9.27 -0.58
C SER A 67 3.93 8.15 -1.35
N ASN A 68 5.06 7.66 -0.84
CA ASN A 68 5.79 6.53 -1.42
C ASN A 68 5.14 5.17 -1.17
N TYR A 69 4.10 5.12 -0.33
CA TYR A 69 3.47 3.87 0.07
C TYR A 69 2.46 3.32 -0.95
N SER A 70 2.03 4.13 -1.92
CA SER A 70 1.05 3.78 -2.94
C SER A 70 1.56 4.05 -4.34
N ILE A 71 1.36 3.08 -5.24
CA ILE A 71 1.70 3.20 -6.66
C ILE A 71 0.99 4.38 -7.34
N ARG A 72 -0.17 4.79 -6.83
CA ARG A 72 -0.95 5.91 -7.38
C ARG A 72 -0.38 7.28 -7.01
N THR A 73 0.47 7.36 -5.98
CA THR A 73 0.94 8.63 -5.41
C THR A 73 2.45 8.77 -5.44
N VAL A 74 3.21 7.67 -5.50
CA VAL A 74 4.68 7.68 -5.49
C VAL A 74 5.27 8.45 -6.68
N GLY A 75 4.59 8.45 -7.83
CA GLY A 75 4.99 9.22 -9.00
C GLY A 75 4.98 10.74 -8.78
N LYS A 76 4.32 11.24 -7.73
CA LYS A 76 4.34 12.67 -7.36
C LYS A 76 5.56 13.05 -6.52
N THR A 77 6.20 12.10 -5.84
CA THR A 77 7.23 12.43 -4.84
C THR A 77 8.43 13.12 -5.45
N PHE A 78 9.04 12.53 -6.48
CA PHE A 78 10.22 13.14 -7.10
C PHE A 78 9.89 14.48 -7.79
N PRO A 79 8.81 14.62 -8.58
CA PRO A 79 8.38 15.93 -9.08
C PRO A 79 8.15 16.99 -8.00
N ALA A 80 7.60 16.61 -6.84
CA ALA A 80 7.42 17.54 -5.73
C ALA A 80 8.75 18.01 -5.13
N LEU A 81 9.77 17.14 -5.09
CA LEU A 81 11.12 17.52 -4.68
C LEU A 81 11.78 18.44 -5.72
N GLN A 82 11.64 18.13 -7.02
CA GLN A 82 12.21 18.97 -8.10
C GLN A 82 11.60 20.38 -8.14
N ALA A 83 10.32 20.50 -7.82
CA ALA A 83 9.59 21.77 -7.80
C ALA A 83 9.70 22.51 -6.45
N PHE A 84 10.47 21.99 -5.49
CA PHE A 84 10.63 22.61 -4.18
C PHE A 84 11.61 23.79 -4.27
N GLU A 85 11.10 25.01 -4.06
CA GLU A 85 11.88 26.25 -4.12
C GLU A 85 12.27 26.79 -2.72
N GLY A 86 11.98 26.03 -1.66
CA GLY A 86 12.25 26.41 -0.28
C GLY A 86 11.00 26.41 0.62
N GLY A 87 11.22 26.65 1.91
CA GLY A 87 10.21 26.54 2.96
C GLY A 87 10.33 25.25 3.77
N ASN A 88 9.20 24.69 4.21
CA ASN A 88 9.18 23.48 5.03
C ASN A 88 8.91 22.23 4.20
N ALA A 89 9.84 21.27 4.19
CA ALA A 89 9.60 19.91 3.73
C ALA A 89 9.21 19.03 4.93
N ILE A 90 7.95 18.59 4.99
CA ILE A 90 7.42 17.82 6.13
C ILE A 90 7.24 16.36 5.74
N PHE A 91 7.81 15.46 6.55
CA PHE A 91 7.69 14.01 6.42
C PHE A 91 7.00 13.45 7.66
N THR A 92 6.15 12.44 7.49
CA THR A 92 5.27 11.95 8.57
C THR A 92 5.38 10.45 8.80
N VAL A 93 5.16 10.02 10.04
CA VAL A 93 5.01 8.63 10.44
C VAL A 93 3.68 8.50 11.19
N PRO A 94 2.79 7.58 10.81
CA PRO A 94 1.53 7.39 11.54
C PRO A 94 1.78 6.67 12.86
N ALA A 95 0.86 6.82 13.82
CA ALA A 95 0.89 6.11 15.10
C ALA A 95 0.37 4.66 15.02
N THR A 96 0.46 4.02 13.84
CA THR A 96 0.01 2.65 13.59
C THR A 96 1.20 1.77 13.19
N PRO A 97 1.09 0.44 13.28
CA PRO A 97 2.04 -0.44 12.60
C PRO A 97 2.13 -0.10 11.10
N ILE A 98 3.34 -0.12 10.55
CA ILE A 98 3.60 0.19 9.13
C ILE A 98 4.53 -0.83 8.50
N LYS A 99 4.38 -1.04 7.18
CA LYS A 99 5.38 -1.78 6.41
C LYS A 99 6.64 -0.92 6.24
N CYS A 100 7.81 -1.53 6.43
CA CYS A 100 9.11 -0.86 6.32
C CYS A 100 9.19 0.43 7.14
N GLY A 101 9.30 0.32 8.46
CA GLY A 101 9.27 1.46 9.39
C GLY A 101 10.29 2.57 9.13
N GLY A 102 11.38 2.26 8.44
CA GLY A 102 12.38 3.26 8.03
C GLY A 102 12.04 4.04 6.75
N ALA A 103 11.09 3.60 5.92
CA ALA A 103 10.81 4.28 4.65
C ALA A 103 10.40 5.77 4.77
N PRO A 104 9.65 6.21 5.80
CA PRO A 104 9.30 7.62 5.97
C PRO A 104 10.50 8.53 6.21
N GLN A 105 11.53 8.06 6.94
CA GLN A 105 12.77 8.81 7.15
C GLN A 105 13.74 8.67 5.96
N LYS A 106 13.74 7.54 5.25
CA LYS A 106 14.58 7.37 4.05
C LYS A 106 14.32 8.46 3.02
N ILE A 107 13.05 8.75 2.73
CA ILE A 107 12.72 9.80 1.76
C ILE A 107 13.06 11.21 2.28
N MET A 108 13.02 11.43 3.60
CA MET A 108 13.48 12.68 4.20
C MET A 108 14.98 12.89 3.97
N TYR A 109 15.82 11.89 4.25
CA TYR A 109 17.27 12.00 4.01
C TYR A 109 17.60 12.13 2.52
N LEU A 110 16.89 11.40 1.64
CA LEU A 110 17.07 11.53 0.20
C LEU A 110 16.63 12.90 -0.34
N ALA A 111 15.61 13.51 0.27
CA ALA A 111 15.20 14.86 -0.07
C ALA A 111 16.23 15.89 0.41
N GLU A 112 16.78 15.71 1.62
CA GLU A 112 17.82 16.59 2.15
C GLU A 112 19.10 16.56 1.30
N GLU A 113 19.55 15.39 0.85
CA GLU A 113 20.66 15.26 -0.09
C GLU A 113 20.35 15.86 -1.47
N TYR A 114 19.08 15.91 -1.87
CA TYR A 114 18.67 16.44 -3.18
C TYR A 114 18.57 17.97 -3.21
N PHE A 115 18.25 18.60 -2.08
CA PHE A 115 18.09 20.05 -1.96
C PHE A 115 19.44 20.79 -1.94
#